data_AF-A0AAW2AVV9-F1
#
_entry.id   AF-A0AAW2AVV9-F1
#
_cell.length_a   1.000
_cell.length_b   1.000
_cell.length_c   1.000
_cell.angle_alpha   90.00
_cell.angle_beta   90.00
_cell.angle_gamma   90.00
#
_symmetry.space_group_name_H-M   'P 1'
#
loop_
_entity.id
_entity.type
_entity.pdbx_description
1 polymer ?
#
loop_
_entity_poly.entity_id
_entity_poly.type
_entity_poly.pdbx_seq_one_letter_code
_entity_poly.pdbx_strand_id
1 'polypeptide(L)'
;MFYLLISYRLLLAALHFNSNGNRDVARTSEGEARYAVRYPRFRKGGWVVHPIKEKPSYGYATHLMVSLVEEYCKSPQALQESSAVLSSAAPPPLTSSLQKVAKDEAVSLHLARHSRFNI
;
A
#
# COMPACT_ATOMS: atom_id res chain seq x y z
N MET A 1 9.93 8.14 14.67
CA MET A 1 8.67 7.39 14.83
C MET A 1 7.84 7.27 13.55
N PHE A 2 7.54 8.35 12.81
CA PHE A 2 6.66 8.29 11.61
C PHE A 2 7.19 7.45 10.42
N TYR A 3 8.50 7.43 10.16
CA TYR A 3 9.08 6.70 9.02
C TYR A 3 9.08 5.18 9.17
N LEU A 4 9.21 4.72 10.42
CA LEU A 4 9.11 3.32 10.76
C LEU A 4 7.70 2.79 10.41
N LEU A 5 6.65 3.54 10.78
CA LEU A 5 5.26 3.22 10.44
C LEU A 5 5.00 3.19 8.93
N ILE A 6 5.59 4.10 8.15
CA ILE A 6 5.47 4.12 6.68
C ILE A 6 6.14 2.89 6.07
N SER A 7 7.31 2.52 6.56
CA SER A 7 8.07 1.36 6.07
C SER A 7 7.32 0.05 6.32
N TYR A 8 6.72 -0.12 7.51
CA TYR A 8 5.91 -1.30 7.80
C TYR A 8 4.63 -1.37 6.96
N ARG A 9 3.98 -0.23 6.70
CA ARG A 9 2.81 -0.20 5.79
C ARG A 9 3.18 -0.60 4.37
N LEU A 10 4.36 -0.18 3.89
CA LEU A 10 4.86 -0.56 2.57
C LEU A 10 5.16 -2.07 2.50
N LEU A 11 5.85 -2.61 3.51
CA LEU A 11 6.13 -4.05 3.61
C LEU A 11 4.84 -4.88 3.67
N LEU A 12 3.86 -4.43 4.45
CA LEU A 12 2.56 -5.10 4.55
C LEU A 12 1.79 -5.03 3.22
N ALA A 13 1.86 -3.90 2.50
CA ALA A 13 1.27 -3.77 1.18
C ALA A 13 1.95 -4.70 0.15
N ALA A 14 3.28 -4.80 0.19
CA ALA A 14 4.03 -5.72 -0.65
C ALA A 14 3.68 -7.19 -0.35
N LEU A 15 3.57 -7.56 0.93
CA LEU A 15 3.15 -8.89 1.34
C LEU A 15 1.72 -9.19 0.89
N HIS A 16 0.79 -8.24 1.08
CA HIS A 16 -0.58 -8.36 0.59
C HIS A 16 -0.62 -8.56 -0.92
N PHE A 17 0.17 -7.77 -1.67
CA PHE A 17 0.28 -7.90 -3.11
C PHE A 17 0.82 -9.27 -3.51
N ASN A 18 1.90 -9.74 -2.89
CA ASN A 18 2.50 -11.04 -3.19
C ASN A 18 1.53 -12.19 -2.89
N SER A 19 0.82 -12.13 -1.76
CA SER A 19 -0.18 -13.14 -1.38
C SER A 19 -1.43 -13.12 -2.28
N ASN A 20 -1.74 -12.00 -2.94
CA ASN A 20 -3.02 -11.81 -3.65
C ASN A 20 -2.88 -11.48 -5.15
N GLY A 21 -1.67 -11.36 -5.67
CA GLY A 21 -1.39 -10.96 -7.05
C GLY A 21 -1.79 -12.03 -8.07
N ASN A 22 -1.58 -13.30 -7.72
CA ASN A 22 -1.88 -14.46 -8.56
C ASN A 22 -3.18 -15.18 -8.17
N ARG A 23 -4.16 -14.48 -7.58
CA ARG A 23 -5.46 -15.09 -7.26
C ARG A 23 -6.11 -15.68 -8.51
N ASP A 24 -6.81 -16.79 -8.33
CA ASP A 24 -7.56 -17.43 -9.40
C ASP A 24 -8.84 -16.66 -9.75
N VAL A 25 -9.46 -17.04 -10.86
CA VAL A 25 -10.78 -16.54 -11.26
C VAL A 25 -11.83 -17.24 -10.39
N ALA A 26 -12.68 -16.46 -9.76
CA ALA A 26 -13.78 -16.96 -8.95
C ALA A 26 -14.70 -17.84 -9.80
N ARG A 27 -15.17 -18.94 -9.20
CA ARG A 27 -16.11 -19.87 -9.85
C ARG A 27 -17.50 -19.79 -9.23
N THR A 28 -18.53 -20.20 -9.96
CA THR A 28 -19.89 -20.39 -9.44
C THR A 28 -19.97 -21.71 -8.65
N SER A 29 -21.13 -22.00 -8.05
CA SER A 29 -21.41 -23.29 -7.38
C SER A 29 -21.27 -24.48 -8.33
N GLU A 30 -21.50 -24.25 -9.62
CA GLU A 30 -21.40 -25.25 -10.69
C GLU A 30 -19.97 -25.37 -11.25
N GLY A 31 -19.02 -24.56 -10.76
CA GLY A 31 -17.61 -24.60 -11.16
C GLY A 31 -17.24 -23.67 -12.33
N GLU A 32 -18.18 -22.88 -12.84
CA GLU A 32 -17.99 -22.00 -14.00
C GLU A 32 -17.27 -20.69 -13.64
N ALA A 33 -16.33 -20.26 -14.49
CA ALA A 33 -15.55 -19.04 -14.25
C ALA A 33 -16.44 -17.78 -14.33
N ARG A 34 -16.29 -16.89 -13.35
CA ARG A 34 -17.09 -15.67 -13.23
C ARG A 34 -16.40 -14.48 -13.89
N TYR A 35 -17.18 -13.74 -14.66
CA TYR A 35 -16.75 -12.53 -15.36
C TYR A 35 -17.67 -11.36 -15.06
N ALA A 36 -17.14 -10.14 -15.19
CA ALA A 36 -17.92 -8.91 -15.12
C ALA A 36 -17.73 -8.10 -16.40
N VAL A 37 -18.81 -7.42 -16.79
CA VAL A 37 -18.83 -6.48 -17.90
C VAL A 37 -18.68 -5.07 -17.35
N ARG A 38 -17.74 -4.29 -17.89
CA ARG A 38 -17.57 -2.86 -17.58
C ARG A 38 -17.74 -2.02 -18.84
N TYR A 39 -18.16 -0.77 -18.64
CA TYR A 39 -18.35 0.22 -19.70
C TYR A 39 -17.45 1.44 -19.44
N PRO A 40 -16.16 1.38 -19.84
CA PRO A 40 -15.23 2.49 -19.61
C PRO A 40 -15.64 3.73 -20.42
N ARG A 41 -15.57 4.91 -19.80
CA ARG A 41 -15.96 6.20 -20.45
C ARG A 41 -15.27 6.43 -21.79
N PHE A 42 -13.99 6.06 -21.92
CA PHE A 42 -13.21 6.26 -23.15
C PHE A 42 -13.70 5.41 -24.34
N ARG A 43 -14.50 4.35 -24.09
CA ARG A 43 -15.04 3.48 -25.15
C ARG A 43 -16.39 3.95 -25.72
N LYS A 44 -16.92 5.11 -25.28
CA LYS A 44 -18.14 5.73 -25.84
C LYS A 44 -19.32 4.76 -26.03
N GLY A 45 -19.60 3.95 -25.00
CA GLY A 45 -20.66 2.94 -25.02
C GLY A 45 -20.18 1.50 -25.28
N GLY A 46 -18.92 1.31 -25.69
CA GLY A 46 -18.31 -0.03 -25.77
C GLY A 46 -18.01 -0.64 -24.39
N TRP A 47 -17.95 -1.97 -24.34
CA TRP A 47 -17.69 -2.74 -23.12
C TRP A 47 -16.32 -3.41 -23.09
N VAL A 48 -15.93 -3.89 -21.90
CA VAL A 48 -14.85 -4.83 -21.67
C VAL A 48 -15.34 -5.93 -20.73
N VAL A 49 -14.89 -7.16 -20.99
CA VAL A 49 -15.07 -8.30 -20.09
C VAL A 49 -13.79 -8.48 -19.29
N HIS A 50 -13.91 -8.67 -17.98
CA HIS A 50 -12.76 -9.01 -17.15
C HIS A 50 -13.10 -10.12 -16.17
N PRO A 51 -12.13 -10.99 -15.82
CA PRO A 51 -12.36 -12.02 -14.82
C PRO A 51 -12.63 -11.40 -13.46
N ILE A 52 -13.54 -12.01 -12.70
CA ILE A 52 -13.72 -11.73 -11.28
C ILE A 52 -12.74 -12.62 -10.54
N LYS A 53 -11.77 -12.03 -9.85
CA LYS A 53 -10.82 -12.79 -9.02
C LYS A 53 -11.48 -13.28 -7.74
N GLU A 54 -10.98 -14.38 -7.19
CA GLU A 54 -11.37 -14.85 -5.86
C GLU A 54 -11.15 -13.80 -4.78
N LYS A 55 -11.80 -13.96 -3.62
CA LYS A 55 -11.61 -13.03 -2.49
C LYS A 55 -10.14 -13.02 -2.04
N PRO A 56 -9.61 -11.87 -1.58
CA PRO A 56 -8.26 -11.82 -1.08
C PRO A 56 -8.09 -12.71 0.16
N SER A 57 -6.94 -13.35 0.26
CA SER A 57 -6.48 -14.07 1.44
C SER A 57 -5.72 -13.14 2.38
N TYR A 58 -5.94 -13.34 3.68
CA TYR A 58 -5.26 -12.64 4.77
C TYR A 58 -4.46 -13.60 5.66
N GLY A 59 -4.25 -14.84 5.21
CA GLY A 59 -3.49 -15.84 5.98
C GLY A 59 -2.10 -15.34 6.40
N TYR A 60 -1.44 -14.56 5.54
CA TYR A 60 -0.16 -13.93 5.85
C TYR A 60 -0.23 -13.04 7.11
N ALA A 61 -1.35 -12.34 7.35
CA ALA A 61 -1.50 -11.46 8.52
C ALA A 61 -1.66 -12.28 9.81
N THR A 62 -2.41 -13.38 9.74
CA THR A 62 -2.54 -14.33 10.85
C THR A 62 -1.19 -14.95 11.19
N HIS A 63 -0.45 -15.43 10.19
CA HIS A 63 0.90 -15.98 10.39
C HIS A 63 1.84 -14.96 11.02
N LEU A 64 1.83 -13.71 10.56
CA LEU A 64 2.64 -12.64 11.17
C LEU A 64 2.31 -12.43 12.65
N MET A 65 1.03 -12.41 13.02
CA MET A 65 0.63 -12.22 14.41
C MET A 65 1.03 -13.40 15.30
N VAL A 66 0.87 -14.63 14.82
CA VAL A 66 1.29 -15.83 15.55
C VAL A 66 2.81 -15.80 15.76
N SER A 67 3.59 -15.59 14.69
CA SER A 67 5.05 -15.52 14.80
C SER A 67 5.53 -14.39 15.71
N LEU A 68 4.84 -13.25 15.72
CA LEU A 68 5.15 -12.15 16.63
C LEU A 68 4.97 -12.56 18.10
N VAL A 69 3.86 -13.22 18.43
CA VAL A 69 3.58 -13.69 19.79
C VAL A 69 4.59 -14.75 20.21
N GLU A 70 4.88 -15.71 19.34
CA GLU A 70 5.86 -16.76 19.61
C GLU A 70 7.25 -16.17 19.89
N GLU A 71 7.70 -15.21 19.07
CA GLU A 71 9.01 -14.59 19.24
C GLU A 71 9.08 -13.72 20.50
N TYR A 72 8.01 -12.99 20.80
CA TYR A 72 7.90 -12.24 22.04
C TYR A 72 7.97 -13.15 23.28
N CYS A 73 7.27 -14.30 23.25
CA CYS A 73 7.31 -15.27 24.33
C CYS A 73 8.69 -15.89 24.54
N LYS A 74 9.51 -16.03 23.47
CA LYS A 74 10.90 -16.51 23.59
C LYS A 74 11.81 -15.47 24.21
N SER A 75 11.80 -14.23 23.70
CA SER A 75 12.61 -13.14 24.23
C SER A 75 12.06 -11.78 23.79
N PRO A 76 11.43 -11.03 24.70
CA PRO A 76 11.01 -9.66 24.42
C PRO A 76 12.18 -8.73 24.04
N GLN A 77 13.35 -8.95 24.63
CA GLN A 77 14.55 -8.14 24.37
C GLN A 77 15.07 -8.32 22.95
N ALA A 78 15.14 -9.56 22.45
CA ALA A 78 15.60 -9.84 21.10
C ALA A 78 14.70 -9.17 20.04
N LEU A 79 13.39 -9.14 20.28
CA LEU A 79 12.43 -8.44 19.42
C LEU A 79 12.64 -6.92 19.43
N GLN A 80 12.93 -6.35 20.61
CA GLN A 80 13.22 -4.93 20.76
C GLN A 80 14.53 -4.54 20.05
N GLU A 81 15.57 -5.35 20.16
CA GLU A 81 16.83 -5.18 19.45
C GLU A 81 16.62 -5.24 17.93
N SER A 82 15.87 -6.23 17.45
CA SER A 82 15.53 -6.37 16.02
C SER A 82 14.78 -5.14 15.49
N SER A 83 13.83 -4.62 16.28
CA SER A 83 13.09 -3.39 15.95
C SER A 83 14.00 -2.16 15.90
N ALA A 84 14.98 -2.06 16.81
CA ALA A 84 15.96 -0.99 16.81
C ALA A 84 16.87 -1.03 15.57
N VAL A 85 17.33 -2.22 15.17
CA VAL A 85 18.13 -2.44 13.94
C VAL A 85 17.34 -2.06 12.69
N LEU A 86 16.08 -2.48 12.59
CA LEU A 86 15.20 -2.07 11.48
C LEU A 86 14.98 -0.56 11.43
N SER A 87 14.85 0.07 12.60
CA SER A 87 14.67 1.51 12.70
C SER A 87 15.93 2.28 12.28
N SER A 88 17.12 1.78 12.59
CA SER A 88 18.39 2.43 12.20
C SER A 88 18.71 2.26 10.72
N ALA A 89 18.24 1.18 10.09
CA ALA A 89 18.39 0.92 8.65
C ALA A 89 17.35 1.64 7.78
N ALA A 90 16.37 2.36 8.36
CA ALA A 90 15.33 3.02 7.60
C ALA A 90 15.90 4.14 6.71
N PRO A 91 15.57 4.19 5.41
CA PRO A 91 16.06 5.23 4.53
C PRO A 91 15.52 6.61 4.95
N PRO A 92 16.28 7.68 4.70
CA PRO A 92 15.81 9.03 4.99
C PRO A 92 14.60 9.38 4.09
N PRO A 93 13.73 10.32 4.51
CA PRO A 93 12.61 10.77 3.70
C PRO A 93 13.04 11.15 2.27
N LEU A 94 12.21 10.86 1.26
CA LEU A 94 12.51 11.25 -0.12
C LEU A 94 12.75 12.76 -0.30
N THR A 95 12.17 13.58 0.58
CA THR A 95 12.31 15.04 0.58
C THR A 95 13.54 15.54 1.33
N SER A 96 14.34 14.64 1.93
CA SER A 96 15.53 15.02 2.69
C SER A 96 16.64 15.59 1.81
N SER A 97 16.74 15.14 0.56
CA SER A 97 17.68 15.65 -0.44
C SER A 97 17.16 16.84 -1.23
N LEU A 98 15.87 17.19 -1.09
CA LEU A 98 15.25 18.27 -1.84
C LEU A 98 15.49 19.61 -1.13
N GLN A 99 15.87 20.63 -1.92
CA GLN A 99 15.94 21.99 -1.43
C GLN A 99 14.54 22.44 -1.01
N LYS A 100 14.41 22.86 0.26
CA LYS A 100 13.15 23.35 0.81
C LYS A 100 13.05 24.84 0.58
N VAL A 101 11.92 25.25 0.04
CA VAL A 101 11.56 26.66 -0.14
C VAL A 101 11.04 27.22 1.19
N ALA A 102 11.27 28.51 1.45
CA ALA A 102 10.70 29.16 2.63
C ALA A 102 9.16 29.18 2.55
N LYS A 103 8.50 29.21 3.72
CA LYS A 103 7.04 29.04 3.80
C LYS A 103 6.29 30.18 3.10
N ASP A 104 6.75 31.41 3.29
CA ASP A 104 6.23 32.63 2.67
C ASP A 104 6.32 32.58 1.15
N GLU A 105 7.45 32.14 0.61
CA GLU A 105 7.65 31.95 -0.83
C GLU A 105 6.71 30.85 -1.37
N ALA A 106 6.63 29.70 -0.68
CA ALA A 106 5.75 28.60 -1.07
C ALA A 106 4.26 29.02 -1.08
N VAL A 107 3.82 29.81 -0.11
CA VAL A 107 2.46 30.37 -0.05
C VAL A 107 2.22 31.35 -1.19
N SER A 108 3.18 32.23 -1.48
CA SER A 108 3.08 33.22 -2.57
C SER A 108 2.93 32.54 -3.93
N LEU A 109 3.75 31.51 -4.20
CA LEU A 109 3.66 30.70 -5.43
C LEU A 109 2.32 29.97 -5.54
N HIS A 110 1.81 29.43 -4.43
CA HIS A 110 0.50 28.77 -4.41
C HIS A 110 -0.63 29.74 -4.79
N LEU A 111 -0.69 30.91 -4.15
CA LEU A 111 -1.70 31.92 -4.41
C LEU A 111 -1.63 32.43 -5.87
N ALA A 112 -0.42 32.70 -6.38
CA ALA A 112 -0.21 33.13 -7.76
C ALA A 112 -0.63 32.08 -8.80
N ARG A 113 -0.47 30.79 -8.49
CA ARG A 113 -0.91 29.69 -9.38
C ARG A 113 -2.44 29.61 -9.46
N HIS A 114 -3.13 29.84 -8.34
CA HIS A 114 -4.58 29.72 -8.25
C HIS A 114 -5.32 31.00 -8.65
N SER A 115 -4.69 32.17 -8.59
CA SER A 115 -5.27 33.42 -9.11
C SER A 115 -5.42 33.45 -10.63
N ARG A 116 -4.62 32.66 -11.37
CA ARG A 116 -4.68 32.56 -12.84
C ARG A 116 -5.94 31.87 -13.39
N PHE A 117 -6.75 31.26 -12.53
CA PHE A 117 -8.01 30.58 -12.92
C PHE A 117 -9.26 31.33 -12.46
N ASN A 118 -9.12 32.53 -11.90
CA ASN A 118 -10.23 33.44 -11.58
C ASN A 118 -10.43 34.47 -12.70
N ILE A 119 -10.76 34.02 -13.91
CA ILE A 119 -11.28 34.86 -15.01
C ILE A 119 -12.68 34.33 -15.36
#